data_AF-A0A1G5RZV6-F1
#
_entry.id   AF-A0A1G5RZV6-F1
#
_cell.length_a   1.000
_cell.length_b   1.000
_cell.length_c   1.000
_cell.angle_alpha   90.00
_cell.angle_beta   90.00
_cell.angle_gamma   90.00
#
_symmetry.space_group_name_H-M   'P 1'
#
loop_
_entity.id
_entity.type
_entity.pdbx_description
1 polymer ?
#
loop_
_entity_poly.entity_id
_entity_poly.type
_entity_poly.pdbx_seq_one_letter_code
_entity_poly.pdbx_strand_id
1 'polypeptide(L)'
;MNRDKISAFTLKIASSNGSGLISILYDIYNEYETEALDKFAAGQVDEAIVALKKCADVVNHLQRDLNFEYKVSSNLYALYDYVQRNVSKSIYKANSEGLLEAKRVMDELGIAFDQVAKKDSSAPIMRNTQYVRAGVTYGREALNESLMGNQTSRGFWA
;
A
#
# COMPACT_ATOMS: atom_id res chain seq x y z
N MET A 1 9.44 6.61 3.19
CA MET A 1 8.51 6.86 2.08
C MET A 1 8.33 8.37 1.91
N ASN A 2 8.48 8.88 0.68
CA ASN A 2 8.44 10.32 0.38
C ASN A 2 6.98 10.82 0.15
N ARG A 3 6.75 12.14 0.26
CA ARG A 3 5.42 12.77 0.19
C ARG A 3 4.72 12.54 -1.15
N ASP A 4 5.48 12.50 -2.24
CA ASP A 4 4.95 12.25 -3.58
C ASP A 4 4.41 10.81 -3.71
N LYS A 5 5.09 9.84 -3.11
CA LYS A 5 4.64 8.43 -3.09
C LYS A 5 3.36 8.28 -2.28
N ILE A 6 3.24 9.00 -1.15
CA ILE A 6 2.01 9.03 -0.34
C ILE A 6 0.83 9.57 -1.16
N SER A 7 1.03 10.67 -1.91
CA SER A 7 -0.01 11.23 -2.78
C SER A 7 -0.42 10.24 -3.89
N ALA A 8 0.57 9.62 -4.55
CA ALA A 8 0.34 8.64 -5.60
C ALA A 8 -0.47 7.42 -5.09
N PHE A 9 -0.13 6.88 -3.92
CA PHE A 9 -0.90 5.79 -3.31
C PHE A 9 -2.31 6.24 -2.92
N THR A 10 -2.48 7.46 -2.40
CA THR A 10 -3.80 8.00 -2.06
C THR A 10 -4.71 8.08 -3.29
N LEU A 11 -4.17 8.54 -4.43
CA LEU A 11 -4.89 8.57 -5.70
C LEU A 11 -5.25 7.17 -6.21
N LYS A 12 -4.30 6.22 -6.10
CA LYS A 12 -4.50 4.82 -6.50
C LYS A 12 -5.58 4.15 -5.63
N ILE A 13 -5.59 4.40 -4.32
CA ILE A 13 -6.63 3.94 -3.38
C ILE A 13 -8.00 4.50 -3.78
N ALA A 14 -8.08 5.79 -4.09
CA ALA A 14 -9.33 6.44 -4.46
C ALA A 14 -10.00 5.87 -5.72
N SER A 15 -9.22 5.25 -6.60
CA SER A 15 -9.68 4.71 -7.89
C SER A 15 -9.84 3.19 -7.91
N SER A 16 -9.49 2.48 -6.83
CA SER A 16 -9.36 1.02 -6.84
C SER A 16 -10.63 0.27 -6.41
N ASN A 17 -10.76 -0.94 -6.93
CA ASN A 17 -11.69 -1.98 -6.46
C ASN A 17 -11.11 -2.72 -5.23
N GLY A 18 -11.88 -3.61 -4.62
CA GLY A 18 -11.45 -4.32 -3.41
C GLY A 18 -10.18 -5.15 -3.58
N SER A 19 -10.05 -5.89 -4.68
CA SER A 19 -8.82 -6.62 -4.98
C SER A 19 -7.63 -5.69 -5.29
N GLY A 20 -7.91 -4.54 -5.91
CA GLY A 20 -6.92 -3.52 -6.24
C GLY A 20 -6.36 -2.86 -4.98
N LEU A 21 -7.18 -2.66 -3.94
CA LEU A 21 -6.70 -2.18 -2.65
C LEU A 21 -5.69 -3.15 -2.03
N ILE A 22 -5.94 -4.46 -2.10
CA ILE A 22 -5.00 -5.47 -1.61
C ILE A 22 -3.68 -5.40 -2.38
N SER A 23 -3.71 -5.30 -3.71
CA SER A 23 -2.50 -5.12 -4.54
C SER A 23 -1.70 -3.86 -4.13
N ILE A 24 -2.38 -2.75 -3.83
CA ILE A 24 -1.73 -1.53 -3.34
C ILE A 24 -1.08 -1.74 -1.97
N LEU A 25 -1.69 -2.52 -1.06
CA LEU A 25 -1.08 -2.82 0.24
C LEU A 25 0.25 -3.56 0.06
N TYR A 26 0.34 -4.49 -0.90
CA TYR A 26 1.61 -5.14 -1.25
C TYR A 26 2.63 -4.16 -1.83
N ASP A 27 2.21 -3.23 -2.69
CA ASP A 27 3.10 -2.18 -3.20
C ASP A 27 3.67 -1.31 -2.06
N ILE A 28 2.82 -0.94 -1.09
CA ILE A 28 3.23 -0.16 0.09
C ILE A 28 4.20 -0.97 0.97
N TYR A 29 3.95 -2.26 1.17
CA TYR A 29 4.88 -3.13 1.89
C TYR A 29 6.27 -3.15 1.23
N ASN A 30 6.33 -3.32 -0.08
CA ASN A 30 7.57 -3.36 -0.85
C ASN A 30 8.34 -2.03 -0.78
N GLU A 31 7.63 -0.90 -0.73
CA GLU A 31 8.24 0.41 -0.54
C GLU A 31 8.87 0.57 0.84
N TYR A 32 8.19 0.12 1.92
CA TYR A 32 8.78 0.15 3.25
C TYR A 32 9.93 -0.84 3.42
N GLU A 33 9.86 -1.97 2.73
CA GLU A 33 10.92 -2.97 2.72
C GLU A 33 12.20 -2.45 2.06
N THR A 34 12.08 -1.82 0.89
CA THR A 34 13.23 -1.20 0.20
C THR A 34 13.83 -0.07 1.03
N GLU A 35 12.99 0.78 1.65
CA GLU A 35 13.45 1.79 2.60
C GLU A 35 14.21 1.18 3.79
N ALA A 36 13.71 0.10 4.38
CA ALA A 36 14.40 -0.57 5.48
C ALA A 36 15.78 -1.10 5.05
N LEU A 37 15.88 -1.72 3.87
CA LEU A 37 17.14 -2.22 3.33
C LEU A 37 18.15 -1.10 3.06
N ASP A 38 17.71 0.01 2.47
CA ASP A 38 18.55 1.19 2.21
C ASP A 38 19.08 1.79 3.52
N LYS A 39 18.24 1.84 4.57
CA LYS A 39 18.62 2.34 5.89
C LYS A 39 19.61 1.41 6.61
N PHE A 40 19.44 0.09 6.48
CA PHE A 40 20.44 -0.87 6.94
C PHE A 40 21.78 -0.68 6.22
N ALA A 41 21.78 -0.49 4.90
CA ALA A 41 22.99 -0.25 4.12
C ALA A 41 23.69 1.07 4.49
N ALA A 42 22.93 2.10 4.84
CA ALA A 42 23.44 3.40 5.32
C ALA A 42 23.91 3.39 6.79
N GLY A 43 23.77 2.27 7.51
CA GLY A 43 24.09 2.17 8.95
C GLY A 43 23.11 2.88 9.88
N GLN A 44 21.95 3.31 9.36
CA GLN A 44 20.90 4.00 10.11
C GLN A 44 19.94 2.98 10.74
N VAL A 45 20.42 2.24 11.74
CA VAL A 45 19.71 1.09 12.33
C VAL A 45 18.37 1.48 12.96
N ASP A 46 18.31 2.60 13.70
CA ASP A 46 17.06 3.05 14.34
C ASP A 46 15.98 3.38 13.31
N GLU A 47 16.35 4.04 12.22
CA GLU A 47 15.43 4.36 11.13
C GLU A 47 14.99 3.11 10.36
N ALA A 48 15.90 2.13 10.19
CA ALA A 48 15.58 0.84 9.61
C ALA A 48 14.56 0.07 10.47
N ILE A 49 14.69 0.10 11.80
CA ILE A 49 13.73 -0.50 12.72
C ILE A 49 12.35 0.17 12.62
N VAL A 50 12.31 1.50 12.46
CA VAL A 50 11.04 2.22 12.23
C VAL A 50 10.38 1.78 10.92
N ALA A 51 11.15 1.60 9.84
CA ALA A 51 10.62 1.09 8.57
C ALA A 51 10.12 -0.36 8.71
N LEU A 52 10.87 -1.24 9.40
CA LEU A 52 10.44 -2.62 9.69
C LEU A 52 9.13 -2.68 10.49
N LYS A 53 8.94 -1.78 11.45
CA LYS A 53 7.66 -1.69 12.19
C LYS A 53 6.50 -1.36 11.26
N LYS A 54 6.69 -0.46 10.28
CA LYS A 54 5.68 -0.16 9.27
C LYS A 54 5.38 -1.37 8.38
N CYS A 55 6.39 -2.16 7.98
CA CYS A 55 6.18 -3.42 7.28
C CYS A 55 5.30 -4.38 8.12
N ALA A 56 5.61 -4.53 9.40
CA ALA A 56 4.84 -5.35 10.33
C ALA A 56 3.39 -4.86 10.49
N ASP A 57 3.16 -3.55 10.49
CA ASP A 57 1.81 -2.97 10.55
C ASP A 57 1.00 -3.30 9.29
N VAL A 58 1.61 -3.23 8.10
CA VAL A 58 0.93 -3.62 6.85
C VAL A 58 0.54 -5.11 6.86
N VAL A 59 1.42 -5.99 7.34
CA VAL A 59 1.12 -7.43 7.45
C VAL A 59 0.00 -7.68 8.48
N ASN A 60 0.01 -6.97 9.60
CA ASN A 60 -1.07 -7.02 10.59
C ASN A 60 -2.41 -6.57 10.00
N HIS A 61 -2.43 -5.56 9.14
CA HIS A 61 -3.62 -5.15 8.41
C HIS A 61 -4.13 -6.28 7.49
N LEU A 62 -3.25 -6.86 6.66
CA LEU A 62 -3.59 -7.99 5.79
C LEU A 62 -4.14 -9.19 6.57
N GLN A 63 -3.61 -9.48 7.76
CA GLN A 63 -4.12 -10.55 8.62
C GLN A 63 -5.51 -10.28 9.16
N ARG A 64 -5.81 -9.03 9.56
CA ARG A 64 -7.10 -8.63 10.13
C ARG A 64 -8.22 -8.60 9.10
N ASP A 65 -7.87 -8.31 7.85
CA ASP A 65 -8.83 -8.21 6.75
C ASP A 65 -9.24 -9.58 6.16
N LEU A 66 -8.63 -10.68 6.62
CA LEU A 66 -8.96 -12.04 6.17
C LEU A 66 -10.36 -12.48 6.64
N ASN A 67 -11.18 -12.97 5.71
CA ASN A 67 -12.44 -13.64 6.03
C ASN A 67 -12.23 -15.15 6.23
N PHE A 68 -12.34 -15.64 7.47
CA PHE A 68 -12.14 -17.04 7.85
C PHE A 68 -13.28 -18.00 7.49
N GLU A 69 -14.37 -17.51 6.88
CA GLU A 69 -15.37 -18.38 6.25
C GLU A 69 -14.77 -19.18 5.09
N TYR A 70 -13.74 -18.62 4.43
CA TYR A 70 -13.03 -19.29 3.34
C TYR A 70 -11.83 -20.07 3.85
N LYS A 71 -11.73 -21.35 3.45
CA LYS A 71 -10.61 -22.25 3.81
C LYS A 71 -9.23 -21.70 3.41
N VAL A 72 -9.15 -20.94 2.31
CA VAL A 72 -7.89 -20.34 1.82
C VAL A 72 -7.33 -19.33 2.82
N SER A 73 -8.19 -18.67 3.60
CA SER A 73 -7.78 -17.65 4.57
C SER A 73 -6.92 -18.21 5.69
N SER A 74 -7.13 -19.46 6.11
CA SER A 74 -6.27 -20.12 7.10
C SER A 74 -4.84 -20.33 6.57
N ASN A 75 -4.70 -20.67 5.28
CA ASN A 75 -3.40 -20.82 4.65
C ASN A 75 -2.69 -19.47 4.49
N LEU A 76 -3.42 -18.43 4.07
CA LEU A 76 -2.89 -17.07 3.98
C LEU A 76 -2.46 -16.53 5.34
N TYR A 77 -3.26 -16.79 6.39
CA TYR A 77 -2.91 -16.38 7.74
C TYR A 77 -1.60 -17.00 8.21
N ALA A 78 -1.37 -18.30 7.94
CA ALA A 78 -0.11 -18.96 8.29
C ALA A 78 1.09 -18.36 7.55
N LEU A 79 0.94 -17.97 6.28
CA LEU A 79 1.99 -17.27 5.52
C LEU A 79 2.28 -15.89 6.09
N TYR A 80 1.24 -15.11 6.43
CA TYR A 80 1.43 -13.81 7.04
C TYR A 80 2.04 -13.91 8.45
N ASP A 81 1.66 -14.92 9.25
CA ASP A 81 2.29 -15.17 10.56
C ASP A 81 3.78 -15.51 10.41
N TYR A 82 4.15 -16.30 9.40
CA TYR A 82 5.55 -16.56 9.08
C TYR A 82 6.32 -15.29 8.74
N VAL A 83 5.76 -14.43 7.88
CA VAL A 83 6.33 -13.12 7.52
C VAL A 83 6.47 -12.24 8.76
N GLN A 84 5.42 -12.12 9.57
CA GLN A 84 5.40 -11.31 10.79
C GLN A 84 6.49 -11.73 11.78
N ARG A 85 6.68 -13.04 11.97
CA ARG A 85 7.75 -13.59 12.82
C ARG A 85 9.13 -13.26 12.28
N ASN A 86 9.32 -13.32 10.96
CA ASN A 86 10.61 -13.02 10.35
C ASN A 86 10.96 -11.53 10.41
N VAL A 87 9.99 -10.64 10.17
CA VAL A 87 10.15 -9.19 10.37
C VAL A 87 10.47 -8.90 11.84
N SER A 88 9.78 -9.55 12.78
CA SER A 88 10.04 -9.40 14.22
C SER A 88 11.45 -9.86 14.62
N LYS A 89 11.94 -10.96 14.03
CA LYS A 89 13.34 -11.41 14.22
C LYS A 89 14.33 -10.37 13.71
N SER A 90 14.07 -9.78 12.54
CA SER A 90 14.90 -8.72 11.96
C SER A 90 14.93 -7.46 12.84
N ILE A 91 13.80 -7.09 13.47
CA ILE A 91 13.73 -6.00 14.44
C ILE A 91 14.61 -6.30 15.66
N TYR A 92 14.46 -7.50 16.25
CA TYR A 92 15.22 -7.87 17.46
C TYR A 92 16.72 -8.01 17.22
N LYS A 93 17.11 -8.60 16.09
CA LYS A 93 18.51 -8.81 15.70
C LYS A 93 19.16 -7.57 15.06
N ALA A 94 18.37 -6.53 14.76
CA ALA A 94 18.81 -5.36 14.01
C ALA A 94 19.51 -5.74 12.67
N ASN A 95 18.97 -6.72 11.95
CA ASN A 95 19.55 -7.21 10.70
C ASN A 95 18.48 -7.41 9.60
N SER A 96 18.93 -7.45 8.34
CA SER A 96 18.06 -7.59 7.16
C SER A 96 17.76 -9.05 6.76
N GLU A 97 18.33 -10.04 7.45
CA GLU A 97 18.21 -11.46 7.07
C GLU A 97 16.75 -11.95 7.11
N GLY A 98 16.02 -11.65 8.19
CA GLY A 98 14.61 -12.03 8.33
C GLY A 98 13.74 -11.33 7.28
N LEU A 99 14.06 -10.09 6.95
CA LEU A 99 13.36 -9.32 5.91
C LEU A 99 13.55 -9.96 4.52
N LEU A 100 14.76 -10.41 4.17
CA LEU A 100 15.02 -11.09 2.89
C LEU A 100 14.23 -12.39 2.72
N GLU A 101 14.02 -13.15 3.81
CA GLU A 101 13.20 -14.36 3.76
C GLU A 101 11.69 -14.04 3.69
N ALA A 102 11.25 -12.96 4.36
CA ALA A 102 9.89 -12.44 4.24
C ALA A 102 9.60 -11.94 2.81
N LYS A 103 10.58 -11.28 2.18
CA LYS A 103 10.49 -10.74 0.83
C LYS A 103 10.03 -11.76 -0.20
N ARG A 104 10.63 -12.95 -0.21
CA ARG A 104 10.29 -14.02 -1.16
C ARG A 104 8.80 -14.37 -1.10
N VAL A 105 8.27 -14.54 0.11
CA VAL A 105 6.86 -14.89 0.32
C VAL A 105 5.95 -13.73 -0.08
N MET A 106 6.29 -12.50 0.28
CA MET A 106 5.50 -11.31 -0.02
C MET A 106 5.49 -10.99 -1.52
N ASP A 107 6.60 -11.18 -2.23
CA ASP A 107 6.71 -11.00 -3.68
C ASP A 107 5.84 -12.02 -4.44
N GLU A 108 5.90 -13.30 -4.06
CA GLU A 108 5.07 -14.35 -4.67
C GLU A 108 3.57 -14.08 -4.46
N LEU A 109 3.18 -13.70 -3.23
CA LEU A 109 1.80 -13.34 -2.92
C LEU A 109 1.36 -12.08 -3.67
N GLY A 110 2.22 -11.05 -3.73
CA GLY A 110 1.94 -9.82 -4.47
C GLY A 110 1.68 -10.09 -5.95
N ILE A 111 2.48 -10.93 -6.60
CA ILE A 111 2.27 -11.35 -8.00
C ILE A 111 0.93 -12.08 -8.16
N ALA A 112 0.60 -12.98 -7.23
CA ALA A 112 -0.67 -13.70 -7.28
C ALA A 112 -1.88 -12.76 -7.13
N PHE A 113 -1.83 -11.81 -6.19
CA PHE A 113 -2.90 -10.83 -5.98
C PHE A 113 -3.01 -9.82 -7.13
N ASP A 114 -1.91 -9.44 -7.78
CA ASP A 114 -1.94 -8.61 -8.99
C ASP A 114 -2.66 -9.32 -10.16
N GLN A 115 -2.43 -10.62 -10.33
CA GLN A 115 -3.17 -11.42 -11.32
C GLN A 115 -4.66 -11.53 -11.00
N VAL A 116 -5.03 -11.61 -9.72
CA VAL A 116 -6.43 -11.60 -9.28
C VAL A 116 -7.06 -10.24 -9.55
N ALA A 117 -6.37 -9.15 -9.22
CA ALA A 117 -6.87 -7.79 -9.43
C ALA A 117 -7.12 -7.48 -10.91
N LYS A 118 -6.31 -8.01 -11.83
CA LYS A 118 -6.52 -7.90 -13.29
C LYS A 118 -7.77 -8.61 -13.79
N LYS A 119 -8.22 -9.66 -13.10
CA LYS A 119 -9.42 -10.43 -13.43
C LYS A 119 -10.68 -9.87 -12.74
N ASP A 120 -10.51 -9.03 -11.74
CA ASP A 120 -11.62 -8.41 -11.03
C ASP A 120 -12.17 -7.22 -11.85
N SER A 121 -13.44 -7.36 -12.25
CA SER A 121 -14.21 -6.32 -12.97
C SER A 121 -15.19 -5.58 -12.06
N SER A 122 -15.09 -5.77 -10.73
CA SER A 122 -15.94 -5.13 -9.75
C SER A 122 -15.78 -3.60 -9.78
N ALA A 123 -16.88 -2.91 -9.49
CA ALA A 123 -16.89 -1.45 -9.42
C ALA A 123 -15.95 -0.93 -8.32
N PRO A 124 -15.36 0.26 -8.50
CA PRO A 124 -14.57 0.92 -7.45
C PRO A 124 -15.36 1.05 -6.15
N ILE A 125 -14.69 0.86 -5.02
CA ILE A 125 -15.33 0.92 -3.70
C ILE A 125 -15.80 2.36 -3.39
N MET A 126 -15.01 3.36 -3.80
CA MET A 126 -15.37 4.75 -3.60
C MET A 126 -16.29 5.23 -4.74
N ARG A 127 -17.58 5.43 -4.41
CA ARG A 127 -18.60 5.87 -5.38
C ARG A 127 -18.65 7.38 -5.60
N ASN A 128 -18.03 8.18 -4.72
CA ASN A 128 -18.05 9.65 -4.74
C ASN A 128 -16.64 10.26 -4.81
N THR A 129 -15.70 9.60 -5.49
CA THR A 129 -14.38 10.22 -5.71
C THR A 129 -14.48 11.28 -6.80
N GLN A 130 -14.04 12.50 -6.47
CA GLN A 130 -13.92 13.56 -7.47
C GLN A 130 -12.83 13.10 -8.45
N TYR A 131 -13.17 12.99 -9.73
CA TYR A 131 -12.21 12.62 -10.77
C TYR A 131 -11.18 13.76 -10.88
N VAL A 132 -9.96 13.54 -10.37
CA VAL A 132 -8.87 14.51 -10.51
C VAL A 132 -8.43 14.51 -11.98
N ARG A 133 -9.09 15.33 -12.79
CA ARG A 133 -8.65 15.60 -14.15
C ARG A 133 -7.52 16.61 -14.05
N ALA A 134 -6.28 16.14 -14.25
CA ALA A 134 -5.13 17.02 -14.43
C ALA A 134 -5.33 17.85 -15.71
N GLY A 135 -6.04 18.97 -15.59
CA GLY A 135 -6.24 19.93 -16.65
C GLY A 135 -4.91 20.61 -16.93
N VAL A 136 -4.44 20.54 -18.18
CA VAL A 136 -3.28 21.27 -18.68
C VAL A 136 -3.65 22.75 -18.81
N THR A 137 -3.90 23.43 -17.69
CA THR A 137 -4.07 24.88 -17.66
C THR A 137 -2.77 25.50 -17.20
N TYR A 138 -2.12 26.19 -18.14
CA TYR A 138 -0.82 26.83 -18.05
C TYR A 138 -0.53 27.46 -16.68
N GLY A 139 0.32 26.79 -15.89
CA GLY A 139 0.96 27.33 -14.70
C GLY A 139 2.43 26.89 -14.73
N ARG A 140 3.36 27.85 -14.81
CA ARG A 140 4.75 27.60 -15.21
C ARG A 140 5.54 26.69 -14.26
N GLU A 141 5.10 26.42 -13.02
CA GLU A 141 5.84 25.54 -12.09
C GLU A 141 4.99 24.70 -11.12
N ALA A 142 3.67 24.60 -11.33
CA ALA A 142 2.81 23.77 -10.48
C ALA A 142 1.70 23.14 -11.30
N LEU A 143 1.67 21.81 -11.37
CA LEU A 143 0.49 21.06 -11.77
C LEU A 143 -0.62 21.37 -10.76
N ASN A 144 -1.47 22.35 -11.07
CA ASN A 144 -2.65 22.64 -10.28
C ASN A 144 -3.67 21.51 -10.55
N GLU A 145 -3.77 20.57 -9.61
CA GLU A 145 -4.83 19.58 -9.56
C GLU A 145 -6.17 20.30 -9.31
N SER A 146 -6.93 20.53 -10.38
CA SER A 146 -8.27 21.12 -10.22
C SER A 146 -9.23 20.06 -9.70
N LEU A 147 -9.61 20.20 -8.43
CA LEU A 147 -10.66 19.43 -7.76
C LEU A 147 -12.02 19.81 -8.37
N MET A 148 -12.41 19.16 -9.47
CA MET A 148 -13.76 19.30 -10.01
C MET A 148 -14.64 18.13 -9.57
N GLY A 149 -15.34 18.33 -8.46
CA GLY A 149 -16.43 17.46 -8.05
C GLY A 149 -17.54 18.20 -7.32
N ASN A 150 -18.71 18.18 -7.98
CA ASN A 150 -20.04 18.50 -7.45
C ASN A 150 -20.25 19.90 -6.83
N GLN A 151 -20.21 20.94 -7.66
CA GLN A 151 -20.89 22.20 -7.33
C GLN A 151 -22.38 22.12 -7.68
N THR A 152 -23.13 21.23 -7.02
CA THR A 152 -24.57 21.43 -6.91
C THR A 152 -24.78 22.54 -5.89
N SER A 153 -25.22 23.71 -6.37
CA SER A 153 -25.54 24.92 -5.61
C SER A 153 -24.35 25.76 -5.12
N ARG A 154 -23.81 26.57 -6.04
CA ARG A 154 -23.38 27.94 -5.69
C ARG A 154 -24.21 28.93 -6.50
N GLY A 155 -25.53 28.89 -6.30
CA GLY A 155 -26.40 29.95 -6.78
C GLY A 155 -26.04 31.24 -6.07
N PHE A 156 -25.59 32.24 -6.82
CA PHE A 156 -25.83 33.62 -6.43
C PHE A 156 -27.34 33.84 -6.50
N TRP A 157 -27.96 34.10 -5.36
CA TRP A 157 -29.28 34.71 -5.35
C TRP A 157 -29.07 36.18 -5.77
N ALA A 158 -29.52 36.52 -6.97
CA ALA A 158 -29.70 37.89 -7.41
C ALA A 158 -31.13 38.33 -7.11
#